data_AF-A0A841D806-F1
#
_entry.id   AF-A0A841D806-F1
#
_cell.length_a   1.000
_cell.length_b   1.000
_cell.length_c   1.000
_cell.angle_alpha   90.00
_cell.angle_beta   90.00
_cell.angle_gamma   90.00
#
_symmetry.space_group_name_H-M   'P 1'
#
loop_
_entity.id
_entity.type
_entity.pdbx_description
1 polymer ?
#
loop_
_entity_poly.entity_id
_entity_poly.type
_entity_poly.pdbx_seq_one_letter_code
_entity_poly.pdbx_strand_id
1 'polypeptide(L)'
;MSLRFDVPVLHGSLVRLEPLAMGHAPDLARAAEEDRSSYRFTAVPRAAEVDRYLEDRLSHDAAVLFAQVRVRDGAAVGCTGRRARVRGAVTGPEAVPWSVPAPRRA
;
A
#
# COMPACT_ATOMS: atom_id res chain seq x y z
N MET A 1 -13.46 -16.68 1.07
CA MET A 1 -12.38 -17.48 1.68
C MET A 1 -11.13 -16.61 1.61
N SER A 2 -10.81 -15.94 2.71
CA SER A 2 -9.78 -14.89 2.75
C SER A 2 -8.39 -15.49 2.84
N LEU A 3 -7.56 -15.20 1.85
CA LEU A 3 -6.15 -15.59 1.84
C LEU A 3 -5.36 -14.57 2.64
N ARG A 4 -5.26 -14.80 3.96
CA ARG A 4 -4.32 -14.04 4.80
C ARG A 4 -2.94 -14.64 4.60
N PHE A 5 -2.05 -13.84 4.02
CA PHE A 5 -0.66 -14.23 3.86
C PHE A 5 0.06 -14.08 5.21
N ASP A 6 0.60 -15.19 5.72
CA ASP A 6 1.57 -15.16 6.82
C ASP A 6 2.91 -14.73 6.24
N VAL A 7 3.28 -13.46 6.44
CA VAL A 7 4.45 -12.85 5.80
C VAL A 7 5.39 -12.35 6.88
N PRO A 8 6.68 -12.72 6.84
CA PRO A 8 7.63 -12.30 7.85
C PRO A 8 7.85 -10.79 7.80
N VAL A 9 8.31 -10.24 8.92
CA VAL A 9 8.83 -8.88 8.98
C VAL A 9 10.07 -8.79 8.10
N LEU A 10 10.14 -7.77 7.23
CA LEU A 10 11.31 -7.52 6.39
C LEU A 10 12.16 -6.44 7.04
N HIS A 11 13.40 -6.75 7.37
CA HIS A 11 14.30 -5.82 8.07
C HIS A 11 15.15 -5.01 7.08
N GLY A 12 15.17 -3.70 7.27
CA GLY A 12 16.07 -2.77 6.59
C GLY A 12 16.80 -1.87 7.59
N SER A 13 17.77 -1.09 7.12
CA SER A 13 18.57 -0.20 7.97
C SER A 13 17.79 1.03 8.47
N LEU A 14 16.83 1.51 7.69
CA LEU A 14 16.02 2.69 8.01
C LEU A 14 14.58 2.35 8.42
N VAL A 15 14.04 1.29 7.80
CA VAL A 15 12.65 0.88 7.94
C VAL A 15 12.59 -0.64 8.03
N ARG A 16 11.69 -1.16 8.86
CA ARG A 16 11.20 -2.54 8.78
C ARG A 16 9.79 -2.57 8.21
N LEU A 17 9.46 -3.61 7.46
CA LEU A 17 8.13 -3.82 6.91
C LEU A 17 7.41 -4.85 7.77
N GLU A 18 6.38 -4.41 8.48
CA GLU A 18 5.52 -5.28 9.29
C GLU A 18 4.19 -5.53 8.58
N PRO A 19 3.55 -6.70 8.75
CA PRO A 19 2.18 -6.90 8.28
C PRO A 19 1.27 -5.75 8.72
N LEU A 20 0.59 -5.12 7.75
CA LEU A 20 -0.27 -3.97 8.04
C LEU A 20 -1.44 -4.41 8.92
N ALA A 21 -1.71 -3.60 9.95
CA ALA A 21 -2.77 -3.82 10.93
C ALA A 21 -3.29 -2.49 11.46
N MET A 22 -4.51 -2.49 12.01
CA MET A 22 -5.13 -1.29 12.58
C MET A 22 -4.32 -0.65 13.71
N GLY A 23 -3.46 -1.41 14.40
CA GLY A 23 -2.55 -0.87 15.41
C GLY A 23 -1.58 0.19 14.90
N HIS A 24 -1.35 0.27 13.58
CA HIS A 24 -0.51 1.29 12.96
C HIS A 24 -1.25 2.61 12.67
N ALA A 25 -2.57 2.64 12.81
CA ALA A 25 -3.39 3.79 12.42
C ALA A 25 -2.99 5.11 13.11
N PRO A 26 -2.71 5.15 14.43
CA PRO A 26 -2.33 6.40 15.11
C PRO A 26 -1.06 7.02 14.53
N ASP A 27 -0.04 6.20 14.28
CA ASP A 27 1.22 6.63 13.71
C ASP A 27 1.06 7.08 12.25
N LEU A 28 0.25 6.34 11.46
CA LEU A 28 -0.04 6.69 10.08
C LEU A 28 -0.87 7.98 9.97
N ALA A 29 -1.79 8.24 10.91
CA ALA A 29 -2.52 9.50 10.99
C ALA A 29 -1.59 10.68 11.29
N ARG A 30 -0.62 10.50 12.19
CA ARG A 30 0.42 11.50 12.45
C ARG A 30 1.29 11.74 11.22
N ALA A 31 1.79 10.67 10.58
CA ALA A 31 2.63 10.76 9.40
C ALA A 31 1.90 11.41 8.22
N ALA A 32 0.59 11.15 8.07
CA ALA A 32 -0.22 11.74 7.02
C ALA A 32 -0.27 13.27 7.12
N GLU A 33 -0.22 13.87 8.31
CA GLU A 33 -0.27 15.34 8.49
C GLU A 33 1.10 16.03 8.47
N GLU A 34 2.20 15.29 8.26
CA GLU A 34 3.52 15.88 7.99
C GLU A 34 3.52 16.64 6.65
N ASP A 35 4.60 17.36 6.33
CA ASP A 35 4.64 18.21 5.12
C ASP A 35 4.36 17.41 3.83
N ARG A 36 3.34 17.85 3.09
CA ARG A 36 2.81 17.21 1.89
C ARG A 36 3.25 17.89 0.60
N SER A 37 4.14 18.89 0.68
CA SER A 37 4.62 19.65 -0.49
C SER A 37 5.14 18.76 -1.63
N SER A 38 5.64 17.56 -1.29
CA SER A 38 6.15 16.55 -2.23
C SER A 38 5.09 15.57 -2.79
N TYR A 39 3.88 15.51 -2.23
CA TYR A 39 2.83 14.54 -2.60
C TYR A 39 1.87 15.00 -3.70
N ARG A 40 2.32 15.88 -4.60
CA ARG A 40 1.48 16.49 -5.65
C ARG A 40 0.68 15.47 -6.50
N PHE A 41 1.16 14.24 -6.61
CA PHE A 41 0.56 13.18 -7.43
C PHE A 41 0.03 12.00 -6.62
N THR A 42 0.06 12.07 -5.29
CA THR A 42 -0.31 10.96 -4.42
C THR A 42 -1.45 11.39 -3.51
N ALA A 43 -2.59 10.70 -3.61
CA ALA A 43 -3.69 10.91 -2.68
C ALA A 43 -3.30 10.32 -1.31
N VAL A 44 -3.06 11.19 -0.34
CA VAL A 44 -2.77 10.83 1.05
C VAL A 44 -4.00 11.18 1.90
N PRO A 45 -4.56 10.23 2.68
CA PRO A 45 -5.71 10.51 3.54
C PRO A 45 -5.38 11.60 4.57
N ARG A 46 -6.40 12.31 5.07
CA ARG A 46 -6.27 13.12 6.29
C ARG A 46 -6.18 12.20 7.51
N ALA A 47 -5.68 12.73 8.63
CA ALA A 47 -5.59 11.98 9.89
C ALA A 47 -6.92 11.29 10.26
N ALA A 48 -8.04 12.01 10.14
CA ALA A 48 -9.37 11.50 10.45
C ALA A 48 -9.89 10.42 9.47
N GLU A 49 -9.21 10.23 8.33
CA GLU A 49 -9.61 9.28 7.29
C GLU A 49 -8.77 8.01 7.31
N VAL A 50 -7.70 7.96 8.12
CA VAL A 50 -6.74 6.84 8.12
C VAL A 50 -7.39 5.52 8.52
N ASP A 51 -8.26 5.51 9.52
CA ASP A 51 -8.92 4.28 9.96
C ASP A 51 -9.73 3.64 8.82
N ARG A 52 -10.60 4.42 8.17
CA ARG A 52 -11.38 3.98 7.01
C ARG A 52 -10.50 3.56 5.84
N TYR A 53 -9.44 4.31 5.56
CA TYR A 53 -8.47 3.95 4.52
C TYR A 53 -7.79 2.60 4.78
N LEU A 54 -7.46 2.28 6.04
CA LEU A 54 -6.87 1.01 6.42
C LEU A 54 -7.88 -0.13 6.33
N GLU A 55 -9.10 0.07 6.80
CA GLU A 55 -10.20 -0.88 6.66
C GLU A 55 -10.43 -1.25 5.19
N ASP A 56 -10.52 -0.24 4.32
CA ASP A 56 -10.70 -0.42 2.87
C ASP A 56 -9.56 -1.25 2.27
N ARG A 57 -8.31 -0.98 2.66
CA ARG A 57 -7.15 -1.75 2.16
C ARG A 57 -7.13 -3.18 2.70
N LEU A 58 -7.37 -3.37 3.99
CA LEU A 58 -7.33 -4.67 4.67
C LEU A 58 -8.50 -5.58 4.28
N SER A 59 -9.58 -5.03 3.72
CA SER A 59 -10.68 -5.83 3.16
C SER A 59 -10.32 -6.61 1.88
N HIS A 60 -9.18 -6.31 1.24
CA HIS A 60 -8.77 -6.92 -0.02
C HIS A 60 -7.82 -8.12 0.18
N ASP A 61 -8.33 -9.33 0.00
CA ASP A 61 -7.58 -10.59 0.16
C ASP A 61 -6.51 -10.87 -0.92
N ALA A 62 -6.48 -10.06 -1.98
CA ALA A 62 -5.54 -10.24 -3.09
C ALA A 62 -4.22 -9.46 -2.91
N ALA A 63 -3.97 -8.87 -1.74
CA ALA A 63 -2.78 -8.08 -1.49
C ALA A 63 -2.10 -8.47 -0.18
N VAL A 64 -0.76 -8.47 -0.22
CA VAL A 64 0.06 -8.42 0.98
C VAL A 64 0.33 -6.95 1.27
N LEU A 65 -0.07 -6.48 2.44
CA LEU A 65 0.08 -5.11 2.87
C LEU A 65 1.06 -5.01 4.03
N PHE A 66 1.91 -4.00 3.97
CA PHE A 66 2.90 -3.72 5.00
C PHE A 66 2.79 -2.30 5.53
N ALA A 67 2.97 -2.14 6.83
CA ALA A 67 3.36 -0.88 7.44
C ALA A 67 4.87 -0.67 7.26
N GLN A 68 5.27 0.54 6.91
CA GLN A 68 6.66 0.98 6.90
C GLN A 68 6.98 1.55 8.27
N VAL A 69 7.66 0.79 9.12
CA VAL A 69 7.98 1.19 10.49
C VAL A 69 9.43 1.68 10.56
N ARG A 70 9.61 2.94 10.95
CA ARG A 70 10.93 3.58 11.04
C ARG A 70 11.71 2.97 12.20
N VAL A 71 12.95 2.53 11.94
CA VAL A 71 13.75 1.79 12.93
C VAL A 71 14.13 2.65 14.13
N ARG A 72 14.42 3.94 13.91
CA ARG A 72 14.95 4.83 14.96
C ARG A 72 14.02 5.03 16.16
N ASP A 73 12.71 5.07 15.92
CA ASP A 73 11.68 5.46 16.89
C ASP A 73 10.46 4.53 16.89
N GLY A 74 10.43 3.52 16.00
CA GLY A 74 9.36 2.54 15.94
C GLY A 74 8.04 3.04 15.37
N ALA A 75 8.01 4.26 14.81
CA ALA A 75 6.78 4.84 14.29
C ALA A 75 6.43 4.29 12.90
N ALA A 76 5.16 3.99 12.64
CA ALA A 76 4.68 3.76 11.28
C ALA A 76 4.66 5.08 10.48
N VAL A 77 5.35 5.11 9.33
CA VAL A 77 5.55 6.34 8.53
C VAL A 77 4.98 6.23 7.12
N GLY A 78 4.35 5.11 6.81
CA GLY A 78 3.74 4.84 5.53
C GLY A 78 3.24 3.41 5.43
N CYS A 79 2.62 3.08 4.31
CA CYS A 79 2.24 1.71 4.01
C CYS A 79 2.46 1.42 2.53
N THR A 80 2.73 0.16 2.21
CA THR A 80 2.90 -0.32 0.85
C THR A 80 2.24 -1.68 0.67
N GLY A 81 1.90 -2.02 -0.55
CA GLY A 81 1.17 -3.25 -0.84
C GLY A 81 1.66 -3.89 -2.13
N ARG A 82 1.75 -5.22 -2.12
CA ARG A 82 1.95 -6.01 -3.32
C ARG A 82 0.71 -6.85 -3.56
N ARG A 83 0.10 -6.67 -4.73
CA ARG A 83 -0.98 -7.55 -5.17
C ARG A 83 -0.41 -8.93 -5.51
N ALA A 84 -0.93 -9.98 -4.87
CA ALA A 84 -0.61 -11.34 -5.23
C ALA A 84 -1.26 -11.66 -6.59
N ARG A 85 -0.48 -12.15 -7.55
CA ARG A 85 -1.05 -12.79 -8.74
C ARG A 85 -1.54 -14.17 -8.34
N VAL A 86 -2.85 -14.39 -8.36
CA VAL A 86 -3.42 -15.73 -8.28
C VAL A 86 -3.24 -16.39 -9.65
N ARG A 87 -2.45 -17.46 -9.75
CA ARG A 87 -2.40 -18.28 -10.97
C ARG A 87 -3.75 -18.98 -11.12
N GLY A 88 -4.41 -18.81 -12.27
CA GLY A 88 -5.67 -19.50 -12.60
C GLY A 88 -6.84 -18.61 -13.03
N ALA A 89 -6.71 -17.28 -13.01
CA ALA A 89 -7.69 -16.41 -13.69
C ALA A 89 -7.46 -16.50 -15.21
N VAL A 90 -8.44 -17.06 -15.91
CA VAL A 90 -8.44 -17.38 -17.34
C VAL A 90 -7.92 -16.23 -18.21
N THR A 91 -6.91 -16.55 -19.02
CA THR A 91 -6.56 -15.85 -20.26
C THR A 91 -7.65 -16.13 -21.30
N GLY A 92 -8.63 -15.24 -21.42
CA GLY A 92 -9.48 -15.15 -22.62
C GLY A 92 -8.82 -14.25 -23.68
N PRO A 93 -9.26 -14.30 -24.95
CA PRO A 93 -8.66 -13.53 -26.06
C PRO A 93 -8.82 -12.00 -25.97
N GLU A 94 -9.33 -11.47 -24.86
CA GLU A 94 -9.46 -10.03 -24.59
C GLU A 94 -8.41 -9.52 -23.59
N ALA A 95 -7.25 -10.18 -23.50
CA ALA A 95 -6.07 -9.59 -22.92
C ALA A 95 -5.55 -8.50 -23.87
N VAL A 96 -6.20 -7.34 -23.88
CA VAL A 96 -5.67 -6.15 -24.55
C VAL A 96 -4.52 -5.64 -23.66
N PRO A 97 -3.25 -5.76 -24.06
CA PRO A 97 -2.19 -5.05 -23.35
C PRO A 97 -2.50 -3.56 -23.45
N TRP A 98 -2.40 -2.86 -22.33
CA TRP A 98 -2.35 -1.39 -22.30
C TRP A 98 -1.38 -0.93 -23.39
N SER A 99 -1.94 -0.35 -24.46
CA SER A 99 -1.18 0.25 -25.53
C SER A 99 -1.10 1.74 -25.23
N VAL A 100 0.11 2.24 -24.95
CA VAL A 100 0.36 3.68 -24.92
C VAL A 100 0.18 4.18 -26.35
N PRO A 101 -0.76 5.09 -26.67
CA PRO A 101 -0.80 5.67 -27.99
C PRO A 101 0.46 6.52 -28.21
N ALA A 102 1.14 6.30 -29.33
CA ALA A 102 2.30 7.08 -29.72
C ALA A 102 1.94 8.58 -29.77
N PRO A 103 2.83 9.49 -29.31
CA PRO A 103 2.55 10.92 -29.34
C PRO A 103 2.32 11.35 -30.79
N ARG A 104 1.18 12.01 -31.05
CA ARG A 104 0.94 12.66 -32.34
C ARG A 104 1.99 13.75 -32.50
N ARG A 105 2.88 13.60 -33.47
CA ARG A 105 3.75 14.69 -33.91
C ARG A 105 2.85 15.77 -34.52
N ALA A 106 3.00 17.00 -34.02
CA ALA A 106 2.50 18.20 -34.68
C ALA A 106 3.32 18.47 -35.94
#